data_AF-A0A7C2SWR6-F1
#
_entry.id   AF-A0A7C2SWR6-F1
#
_cell.length_a   1.000
_cell.length_b   1.000
_cell.length_c   1.000
_cell.angle_alpha   90.00
_cell.angle_beta   90.00
_cell.angle_gamma   90.00
#
_symmetry.space_group_name_H-M   'P 1'
#
loop_
_entity.id
_entity.type
_entity.pdbx_description
1 polymer ?
#
loop_
_entity_poly.entity_id
_entity_poly.type
_entity_poly.pdbx_seq_one_letter_code
_entity_poly.pdbx_strand_id
1 'polypeptide(L)' 'LQMKALRDRYGFEETVEKAVLAGVDILLFANNSIYDEEAPRRAAAVIASLLARGVIDDARIDRSFLRIMNLKSRMP' A
#
# COMPACT_ATOMS: atom_id res chain seq x y z
N LEU A 1 2.80 -8.03 -1.62
CA LEU A 1 3.73 -7.60 -0.56
C LEU A 1 4.28 -8.75 0.31
N GLN A 2 3.62 -9.91 0.43
CA GLN A 2 4.09 -11.04 1.26
C GLN A 2 5.13 -11.96 0.57
N MET A 3 5.90 -11.44 -0.40
CA MET A 3 6.93 -12.25 -1.08
C MET A 3 8.14 -12.44 -0.16
N LYS A 4 8.70 -13.65 -0.13
CA LYS A 4 9.83 -14.00 0.75
C LYS A 4 11.01 -13.03 0.64
N ALA A 5 11.36 -12.61 -0.58
CA ALA A 5 12.46 -11.66 -0.82
C ALA A 5 12.27 -10.28 -0.16
N LEU A 6 11.04 -9.82 0.02
CA LEU A 6 10.73 -8.58 0.73
C LEU A 6 10.70 -8.79 2.24
N ARG A 7 10.00 -9.85 2.69
CA ARG A 7 9.83 -10.16 4.11
C ARG A 7 11.15 -10.41 4.84
N ASP A 8 12.10 -11.06 4.19
CA ASP A 8 13.38 -11.40 4.81
C ASP A 8 14.30 -10.16 4.91
N ARG A 9 13.93 -9.02 4.30
CA ARG A 9 14.74 -7.78 4.27
C ARG A 9 14.08 -6.58 4.91
N TYR A 10 12.75 -6.49 4.91
CA TYR A 10 12.00 -5.34 5.38
C TYR A 10 10.82 -5.77 6.24
N GLY A 11 10.54 -4.98 7.28
CA GLY A 11 9.33 -5.13 8.09
C GLY A 11 8.07 -4.82 7.29
N PHE A 12 6.90 -5.17 7.84
CA PHE A 12 5.61 -4.88 7.19
C PHE A 12 5.40 -3.39 6.97
N GLU A 13 5.58 -2.58 8.02
CA GLU A 13 5.37 -1.12 7.95
C GLU A 13 6.36 -0.46 6.99
N GLU A 14 7.64 -0.84 7.08
CA GLU A 14 8.69 -0.36 6.17
C GLU A 14 8.40 -0.73 4.71
N THR A 15 7.87 -1.93 4.45
CA THR A 15 7.48 -2.35 3.11
C THR A 15 6.33 -1.49 2.57
N VAL A 16 5.32 -1.21 3.41
CA VAL A 16 4.18 -0.35 3.04
C VAL A 16 4.67 1.08 2.77
N GLU A 17 5.46 1.66 3.67
CA GLU A 17 6.04 2.99 3.51
C GLU A 17 6.84 3.10 2.21
N LYS A 18 7.78 2.18 1.98
CA LYS A 18 8.59 2.18 0.75
C LYS A 18 7.75 2.03 -0.51
N ALA A 19 6.71 1.19 -0.50
CA ALA A 19 5.82 1.04 -1.65
C ALA A 19 5.08 2.34 -1.96
N VAL A 20 4.55 3.02 -0.92
CA VAL A 20 3.84 4.29 -1.08
C VAL A 20 4.80 5.38 -1.57
N LEU A 21 5.98 5.50 -0.99
CA LEU A 21 7.02 6.46 -1.41
C LEU A 21 7.52 6.19 -2.84
N ALA A 22 7.59 4.92 -3.25
CA ALA A 22 7.97 4.52 -4.60
C ALA A 22 6.89 4.81 -5.67
N GLY A 23 5.74 5.36 -5.29
CA GLY A 23 4.69 5.71 -6.24
C GLY A 23 3.71 4.58 -6.58
N VAL A 24 3.75 3.44 -5.86
CA VAL A 24 2.82 2.32 -6.09
C VAL A 24 1.38 2.76 -5.82
N ASP A 25 0.46 2.39 -6.70
CA ASP A 25 -0.97 2.72 -6.58
C ASP A 25 -1.78 1.64 -5.83
N ILE A 26 -1.38 0.36 -5.92
CA ILE A 26 -2.11 -0.78 -5.33
C ILE A 26 -1.17 -1.64 -4.48
N LEU A 27 -1.54 -1.85 -3.21
CA LEU A 27 -0.86 -2.79 -2.31
C LEU A 27 -1.58 -4.14 -2.32
N LEU A 28 -0.95 -5.15 -2.91
CA LEU A 28 -1.54 -6.49 -3.02
C LEU A 28 -1.06 -7.42 -1.90
N PHE A 29 -2.01 -7.99 -1.15
CA PHE A 29 -1.79 -9.05 -0.15
C PHE A 29 -2.42 -10.33 -0.68
N ALA A 30 -1.59 -11.27 -1.14
CA ALA A 30 -2.06 -12.49 -1.80
C ALA A 30 -2.52 -13.55 -0.80
N ASN A 31 -2.19 -13.39 0.50
CA ASN A 31 -2.48 -14.32 1.59
C ASN A 31 -2.14 -15.79 1.29
N ASN A 32 -1.20 -16.03 0.36
CA ASN A 32 -0.85 -17.36 -0.13
C ASN A 32 0.22 -18.05 0.72
N SER A 33 1.08 -17.27 1.38
CA SER A 33 2.25 -17.74 2.13
C SER A 33 2.11 -17.47 3.63
N ILE A 34 1.39 -16.42 3.99
CA ILE A 34 1.00 -16.06 5.36
C ILE A 34 -0.41 -15.53 5.24
N TYR A 35 -1.35 -16.15 5.95
CA TYR A 35 -2.69 -15.65 6.05
C TYR A 35 -2.73 -14.51 7.07
N ASP A 36 -3.13 -13.31 6.63
CA ASP A 36 -3.30 -12.15 7.47
C ASP A 36 -4.47 -11.33 6.93
N GLU A 37 -5.67 -11.57 7.49
CA GLU A 37 -6.88 -10.80 7.16
C GLU A 37 -6.74 -9.32 7.54
N GLU A 38 -5.90 -9.03 8.53
CA GLU A 38 -5.71 -7.70 9.08
C GLU A 38 -4.68 -6.88 8.29
N ALA A 39 -3.96 -7.50 7.35
CA ALA A 39 -2.93 -6.83 6.55
C ALA A 39 -3.44 -5.55 5.86
N PRO A 40 -4.62 -5.54 5.19
CA PRO A 40 -5.15 -4.31 4.60
C PRO A 40 -5.41 -3.23 5.64
N ARG A 41 -5.97 -3.58 6.81
CA ARG A 41 -6.25 -2.62 7.89
C ARG A 41 -4.96 -2.05 8.48
N ARG A 42 -3.95 -2.88 8.72
CA ARG A 42 -2.64 -2.43 9.20
C ARG A 42 -1.94 -1.55 8.17
N ALA A 43 -2.01 -1.89 6.88
CA ALA A 43 -1.47 -1.05 5.83
C ALA A 43 -2.15 0.32 5.78
N ALA A 44 -3.47 0.38 5.92
CA ALA A 44 -4.20 1.65 6.01
C ALA A 44 -3.76 2.48 7.22
N ALA A 45 -3.54 1.86 8.38
CA ALA A 45 -3.02 2.54 9.57
C ALA A 45 -1.60 3.12 9.35
N VAL A 46 -0.72 2.38 8.66
CA VAL A 46 0.61 2.87 8.27
C VAL A 46 0.48 4.09 7.35
N ILE A 47 -0.37 4.02 6.32
CA ILE A 47 -0.60 5.15 5.41
C ILE A 47 -1.13 6.39 6.14
N ALA A 48 -2.09 6.20 7.05
CA ALA A 48 -2.62 7.29 7.88
C ALA A 48 -1.53 7.92 8.78
N SER A 49 -0.63 7.11 9.33
CA SER A 49 0.52 7.59 10.10
C SER A 49 1.50 8.41 9.23
N LEU A 50 1.75 7.99 7.99
CA LEU A 50 2.61 8.74 7.06
C LEU A 50 2.01 10.11 6.70
N LEU A 51 0.70 10.21 6.53
CA LEU A 51 -0.02 11.48 6.36
C LEU A 51 0.09 12.35 7.60
N ALA A 52 -0.22 11.80 8.78
CA ALA A 52 -0.15 12.53 10.04
C ALA A 52 1.25 13.09 10.36
N ARG A 53 2.30 12.37 9.91
CA ARG A 53 3.70 12.79 10.04
C ARG A 53 4.18 13.72 8.93
N GLY A 54 3.38 14.00 7.90
CA GLY A 54 3.76 14.80 6.74
C GLY A 54 4.83 14.14 5.85
N VAL A 55 5.01 12.82 5.93
CA VAL A 55 5.94 12.06 5.07
C VAL A 55 5.39 11.98 3.64
N ILE A 56 4.06 11.92 3.52
CA ILE A 56 3.31 12.04 2.27
C ILE A 56 2.19 13.08 2.47
N ASP A 57 1.71 13.64 1.37
CA ASP A 57 0.56 14.56 1.35
C ASP A 57 -0.73 13.84 0.87
N ASP A 58 -1.89 14.48 1.08
CA ASP A 58 -3.18 13.94 0.61
C ASP A 58 -3.16 13.75 -0.92
N ALA A 59 -2.50 14.66 -1.65
CA ALA A 59 -2.34 14.60 -3.10
C ALA A 59 -1.65 13.30 -3.55
N ARG A 60 -0.73 12.72 -2.77
CA ARG A 60 -0.12 11.43 -3.07
C ARG A 60 -1.15 10.31 -3.14
N ILE A 61 -2.13 10.31 -2.23
CA ILE A 61 -3.19 9.29 -2.17
C ILE A 61 -4.25 9.54 -3.24
N ASP A 62 -4.67 10.80 -3.41
CA ASP A 62 -5.66 11.19 -4.41
C ASP A 62 -5.22 10.82 -5.83
N ARG A 63 -3.93 11.02 -6.16
CA ARG A 63 -3.38 10.59 -7.45
C ARG A 63 -3.57 9.10 -7.71
N SER A 64 -3.30 8.26 -6.72
CA SER A 64 -3.48 6.80 -6.87
C SER A 64 -4.95 6.43 -6.97
N PHE A 65 -5.81 7.04 -6.15
CA PHE A 65 -7.26 6.86 -6.21
C PHE A 65 -7.82 7.18 -7.61
N LEU A 66 -7.49 8.36 -8.16
CA LEU A 66 -7.95 8.78 -9.47
C LEU A 66 -7.49 7.83 -10.59
N ARG A 67 -6.24 7.36 -10.54
CA ARG A 67 -5.73 6.36 -11.51
C ARG A 67 -6.53 5.05 -11.45
N ILE A 68 -6.79 4.56 -10.24
CA ILE A 68 -7.56 3.32 -10.04
C ILE A 68 -9.00 3.50 -10.52
N MET A 69 -9.64 4.61 -10.20
CA MET A 69 -11.01 4.88 -10.62
C MET A 69 -11.13 5.06 -12.13
N ASN A 70 -10.18 5.74 -12.76
CA ASN A 70 -10.13 5.84 -14.23
C ASN A 70 -9.97 4.45 -14.85
N LEU A 71 -9.06 3.61 -14.33
CA LEU A 71 -8.91 2.24 -14.80
C LEU A 71 -10.23 1.47 -14.70
N LYS A 72 -10.89 1.49 -13.53
CA LYS A 72 -12.19 0.83 -13.32
C LYS A 72 -13.28 1.32 -14.27
N SER A 73 -13.34 2.63 -14.54
CA SER A 73 -14.34 3.21 -15.46
C SER A 73 -14.22 2.74 -16.91
N ARG A 74 -13.05 2.21 -17.28
CA ARG A 74 -12.73 1.70 -18.62
C ARG A 74 -12.85 0.18 -18.73
N MET A 75 -13.19 -0.50 -17.63
CA MET A 75 -13.40 -1.95 -17.61
C MET A 75 -14.88 -2.25 -17.83
N PRO A 76 -15.22 -3.22 -18.70
CA PRO A 76 -16.60 -3.63 -18.98
C PRO A 76 -17.27 -4.34 -17.81
#